data_AF-A0A8S3Z0X3-F1
#
_entry.id   AF-A0A8S3Z0X3-F1
#
_cell.length_a   1.000
_cell.length_b   1.000
_cell.length_c   1.000
_cell.angle_alpha   90.00
_cell.angle_beta   90.00
_cell.angle_gamma   90.00
#
_symmetry.space_group_name_H-M   'P 1'
#
loop_
_entity.id
_entity.type
_entity.pdbx_description
1 polymer ?
#
loop_
_entity_poly.entity_id
_entity_poly.type
_entity_poly.pdbx_seq_one_letter_code
_entity_poly.pdbx_strand_id
1 'polypeptide(L)'
;GRPIYEPPRFLSASAAAQQLLLIVERRGKYLTPDSVCVAVARVGAGDQKIAVATLEEMTHQDLGQPLHSLVIPGQMHPLEMQMLRLFAVSDHARQFLLDKDR
;
A
#
# COMPACT_ATOMS: atom_id res chain seq x y z
N GLY A 1 -31.92 -23.64 8.22
CA GLY A 1 -31.43 -22.62 9.15
C GLY A 1 -31.56 -21.26 8.49
N ARG A 2 -31.99 -20.22 9.22
CA ARG A 2 -31.97 -18.85 8.68
C ARG A 2 -30.51 -18.42 8.51
N PRO A 3 -30.05 -18.01 7.32
CA PRO A 3 -28.72 -17.44 7.20
C PRO A 3 -28.70 -16.12 7.97
N ILE A 4 -27.95 -16.08 9.07
CA ILE A 4 -27.63 -14.84 9.75
C ILE A 4 -26.51 -14.20 8.94
N TYR A 5 -26.80 -13.08 8.27
CA TYR A 5 -25.80 -12.30 7.57
C TYR A 5 -25.09 -11.38 8.56
N GLU A 6 -23.80 -11.64 8.79
CA GLU A 6 -22.95 -10.72 9.53
C GLU A 6 -22.66 -9.45 8.70
N PRO A 7 -22.41 -8.31 9.34
CA PRO A 7 -22.00 -7.10 8.64
C PRO A 7 -20.67 -7.35 7.88
N PRO A 8 -20.51 -6.78 6.67
CA PRO A 8 -19.30 -6.97 5.88
C PRO A 8 -18.09 -6.34 6.56
N ARG A 9 -16.99 -7.10 6.65
CA ARG A 9 -15.72 -6.65 7.22
C ARG A 9 -14.68 -6.61 6.10
N PHE A 10 -14.28 -5.41 5.70
CA PHE A 10 -13.26 -5.21 4.68
C PHE A 10 -11.91 -4.89 5.33
N LEU A 11 -10.84 -5.44 4.76
CA LEU A 11 -9.47 -5.17 5.24
C LEU A 11 -9.00 -3.83 4.66
N SER A 12 -8.50 -2.94 5.53
CA SER A 12 -7.84 -1.71 5.07
C SER A 12 -6.42 -1.99 4.59
N ALA A 13 -5.90 -1.16 3.67
CA ALA A 13 -4.49 -1.23 3.27
C ALA A 13 -3.53 -1.04 4.44
N SER A 14 -3.87 -0.17 5.40
CA SER A 14 -3.05 0.02 6.61
C SER A 14 -2.99 -1.23 7.48
N ALA A 15 -4.12 -1.91 7.71
CA ALA A 15 -4.16 -3.16 8.45
C ALA A 15 -3.42 -4.28 7.70
N ALA A 16 -3.54 -4.35 6.37
CA ALA A 16 -2.76 -5.28 5.55
C ALA A 16 -1.25 -5.03 5.68
N ALA A 17 -0.81 -3.77 5.63
CA ALA A 17 0.60 -3.40 5.81
C ALA A 17 1.13 -3.79 7.20
N GLN A 18 0.35 -3.55 8.27
CA GLN A 18 0.70 -3.95 9.63
C GLN A 18 0.91 -5.48 9.74
N GLN A 19 0.01 -6.25 9.13
CA GLN A 19 0.13 -7.72 9.09
C GLN A 19 1.38 -8.16 8.34
N LEU A 20 1.70 -7.52 7.21
CA LEU A 20 2.90 -7.82 6.44
C LEU A 20 4.18 -7.50 7.23
N LEU A 21 4.25 -6.37 7.94
CA LEU A 21 5.41 -6.04 8.80
C LEU A 21 5.63 -7.10 9.88
N LEU A 22 4.56 -7.50 10.58
CA LEU A 22 4.65 -8.57 11.59
C LEU A 22 5.17 -9.89 11.01
N ILE A 23 4.84 -10.20 9.76
CA ILE A 23 5.36 -11.38 9.06
C ILE A 23 6.83 -11.18 8.69
N VAL A 24 7.20 -10.00 8.20
CA VAL A 24 8.58 -9.63 7.83
C VAL A 24 9.51 -9.68 9.02
N GLU A 25 9.12 -9.17 10.18
CA GLU A 25 9.93 -9.25 11.41
C GLU A 25 10.26 -10.69 11.81
N ARG A 26 9.33 -11.63 11.55
CA ARG A 26 9.47 -13.04 11.95
C ARG A 26 10.15 -13.91 10.90
N ARG A 27 10.01 -13.57 9.61
CA ARG A 27 10.37 -14.45 8.48
C ARG A 27 11.15 -13.73 7.35
N GLY A 28 11.57 -12.50 7.57
CA GLY A 28 12.02 -11.55 6.55
C GLY A 28 13.15 -12.07 5.67
N LYS A 29 12.84 -12.25 4.38
CA LYS A 29 13.83 -12.44 3.30
C LYS A 29 13.59 -11.54 2.09
N TYR A 30 12.33 -11.13 1.84
CA TYR A 30 11.93 -10.53 0.56
C TYR A 30 11.36 -9.11 0.67
N LEU A 31 10.88 -8.73 1.85
CA LEU A 31 10.35 -7.40 2.13
C LEU A 31 11.03 -6.86 3.39
N THR A 32 11.12 -5.55 3.44
CA THR A 32 11.66 -4.75 4.54
C THR A 32 10.63 -3.67 4.90
N PRO A 33 10.74 -3.05 6.10
CA PRO A 33 9.91 -1.89 6.43
C PRO A 33 9.97 -0.76 5.39
N ASP A 34 11.14 -0.58 4.77
CA ASP A 34 11.37 0.43 3.72
C ASP A 34 10.88 0.00 2.32
N SER A 35 10.37 -1.22 2.16
CA SER A 35 9.88 -1.68 0.86
C SER A 35 8.68 -0.84 0.43
N VAL A 36 8.75 -0.30 -0.79
CA VAL A 36 7.65 0.51 -1.35
C VAL A 36 6.42 -0.35 -1.56
N CYS A 37 5.26 0.21 -1.24
CA CYS A 37 3.96 -0.35 -1.56
C CYS A 37 3.02 0.73 -2.09
N VAL A 38 2.01 0.30 -2.83
CA VAL A 38 1.00 1.16 -3.43
C VAL A 38 -0.34 0.73 -2.89
N ALA A 39 -1.06 1.64 -2.27
CA ALA A 39 -2.43 1.41 -1.86
C ALA A 39 -3.40 2.23 -2.71
N VAL A 40 -4.47 1.58 -3.12
CA VAL A 40 -5.56 2.20 -3.87
C VAL A 40 -6.87 1.95 -3.14
N ALA A 41 -7.71 2.98 -3.10
CA ALA A 41 -9.03 2.90 -2.50
C ALA A 41 -10.09 3.45 -3.43
N ARG A 42 -11.21 2.72 -3.51
CA ARG A 42 -12.42 3.09 -4.28
C ARG A 42 -12.10 3.49 -5.73
N VAL A 43 -11.32 2.65 -6.42
CA VAL A 43 -10.94 2.89 -7.81
C VAL A 43 -12.18 3.09 -8.68
N GLY A 44 -12.23 4.21 -9.42
CA GLY A 44 -13.36 4.63 -10.23
C GLY A 44 -14.42 5.48 -9.53
N ALA A 45 -14.35 5.65 -8.20
CA ALA A 45 -15.22 6.57 -7.47
C ALA A 45 -14.72 8.02 -7.53
N GLY A 46 -15.61 9.00 -7.31
CA GLY A 46 -15.24 10.42 -7.30
C GLY A 46 -14.29 10.81 -6.16
N ASP A 47 -14.20 9.97 -5.13
CA ASP A 47 -13.31 10.13 -3.99
C ASP A 47 -12.24 9.02 -3.93
N GLN A 48 -11.84 8.49 -5.11
CA GLN A 48 -10.71 7.57 -5.24
C GLN A 48 -9.45 8.14 -4.59
N LYS A 49 -8.68 7.28 -3.91
CA LYS A 49 -7.36 7.63 -3.38
C LYS A 49 -6.30 6.65 -3.86
N ILE A 50 -5.11 7.18 -4.15
CA ILE A 50 -3.90 6.42 -4.44
C ILE A 50 -2.81 6.96 -3.51
N ALA A 51 -2.15 6.07 -2.78
CA ALA A 51 -1.04 6.41 -1.88
C ALA A 51 0.13 5.48 -2.15
N VAL A 52 1.32 6.07 -2.33
CA VAL A 52 2.58 5.35 -2.47
C VAL A 52 3.43 5.68 -1.27
N ALA A 53 3.82 4.65 -0.52
CA ALA A 53 4.52 4.80 0.74
C ALA A 53 5.47 3.61 0.97
N THR A 54 6.37 3.73 1.94
CA THR A 54 7.02 2.52 2.48
C THR A 54 6.01 1.64 3.21
N LEU A 55 6.35 0.37 3.43
CA LEU A 55 5.48 -0.56 4.14
C LEU A 55 5.21 -0.07 5.57
N GLU A 56 6.20 0.53 6.22
CA GLU A 56 6.06 1.19 7.52
C GLU A 56 5.10 2.38 7.48
N GLU A 57 5.31 3.32 6.56
CA GLU A 57 4.45 4.50 6.41
C GLU A 57 3.01 4.13 6.07
N MET A 58 2.81 3.06 5.30
CA MET A 58 1.49 2.59 4.88
C MET A 58 0.62 2.15 6.07
N THR A 59 1.23 1.68 7.16
CA THR A 59 0.49 1.26 8.37
C THR A 59 -0.30 2.38 9.04
N HIS A 60 0.04 3.63 8.73
CA HIS A 60 -0.58 4.83 9.29
C HIS A 60 -1.44 5.59 8.28
N GLN A 61 -1.56 5.12 7.03
CA GLN A 61 -2.33 5.80 6.00
C GLN A 61 -3.84 5.58 6.16
N ASP A 62 -4.61 6.66 6.09
CA ASP A 62 -6.06 6.63 6.02
C ASP A 62 -6.57 6.91 4.59
N LEU A 63 -7.02 5.84 3.94
CA LEU A 63 -7.59 5.88 2.60
C LEU A 63 -9.11 6.06 2.60
N GLY A 64 -9.74 6.15 3.78
CA GLY A 64 -11.17 6.33 3.94
C GLY A 64 -11.96 5.03 3.88
N GLN A 65 -13.11 5.07 3.20
CA GLN A 65 -14.03 3.94 3.15
C GLN A 65 -13.55 2.86 2.17
N PRO A 66 -13.89 1.58 2.41
CA PRO A 66 -13.58 0.48 1.49
C PRO A 66 -14.18 0.70 0.09
N LEU A 67 -13.70 0.01 -0.95
CA LEU A 67 -12.73 -1.10 -0.96
C LEU A 67 -11.28 -0.63 -1.12
N HIS A 68 -10.36 -1.28 -0.39
CA HIS A 68 -8.92 -1.02 -0.46
C HIS A 68 -8.20 -2.19 -1.13
N SER A 69 -7.14 -1.89 -1.88
CA SER A 69 -6.17 -2.87 -2.37
C SER A 69 -4.76 -2.39 -2.04
N LEU A 70 -3.89 -3.33 -1.65
CA LEU A 70 -2.47 -3.08 -1.41
C LEU A 70 -1.65 -3.87 -2.43
N VAL A 71 -0.73 -3.18 -3.12
CA VAL A 71 0.13 -3.73 -4.16
C VAL A 71 1.58 -3.61 -3.72
N ILE A 72 2.30 -4.71 -3.81
CA ILE A 72 3.75 -4.75 -3.59
C ILE A 72 4.41 -4.84 -4.97
N PRO A 73 4.96 -3.73 -5.50
CA PRO A 73 5.62 -3.76 -6.78
C PRO A 73 6.90 -4.60 -6.73
N GLY A 74 7.17 -5.31 -7.82
CA GLY A 74 8.44 -6.01 -8.03
C GLY A 74 9.49 -5.09 -8.65
N GLN A 75 10.16 -5.59 -9.70
CA GLN A 75 10.93 -4.72 -10.58
C GLN A 75 9.97 -3.84 -11.38
N MET A 76 10.24 -2.53 -11.40
CA MET A 76 9.41 -1.53 -12.08
C MET A 76 10.19 -0.92 -13.23
N HIS A 77 9.48 -0.58 -14.30
CA HIS A 77 10.03 0.23 -15.37
C HIS A 77 10.16 1.70 -14.92
N PRO A 78 11.16 2.47 -15.40
CA PRO A 78 11.34 3.90 -15.08
C PRO A 78 10.05 4.74 -15.15
N LEU A 79 9.25 4.49 -16.19
CA LEU A 79 7.98 5.19 -16.38
C LEU A 79 6.95 4.90 -15.27
N GLU A 80 6.87 3.66 -14.79
CA GLU A 80 5.98 3.28 -13.68
C GLU A 80 6.41 4.00 -12.40
N MET A 81 7.72 4.06 -12.15
CA MET A 81 8.28 4.76 -11.01
C MET A 81 7.96 6.26 -11.05
N GLN A 82 8.14 6.89 -12.22
CA GLN A 82 7.79 8.31 -12.42
C GLN A 82 6.31 8.56 -12.13
N MET A 83 5.41 7.67 -12.57
CA MET A 83 3.98 7.78 -12.28
C MET A 83 3.69 7.64 -10.79
N LEU A 84 4.28 6.65 -10.12
CA LEU A 84 4.07 6.40 -8.69
C LEU A 84 4.56 7.57 -7.80
N ARG A 85 5.61 8.29 -8.21
CA ARG A 85 6.13 9.46 -7.48
C ARG A 85 5.08 10.58 -7.30
N LEU A 86 4.13 10.68 -8.22
CA LEU A 86 3.05 11.67 -8.14
C LEU A 86 2.13 11.43 -6.94
N PHE A 87 2.10 10.21 -6.42
CA PHE A 87 1.25 9.78 -5.32
C PHE A 87 2.04 9.43 -4.04
N ALA A 88 3.33 9.78 -4.00
CA ALA A 88 4.18 9.55 -2.83
C ALA A 88 3.70 10.37 -1.63
N VAL A 89 3.48 9.70 -0.49
CA VAL A 89 2.95 10.32 0.74
C VAL A 89 4.02 11.05 1.56
N SER A 90 5.29 10.78 1.29
CA SER A 90 6.45 11.38 1.95
C SER A 90 7.60 11.60 0.96
N ASP A 91 8.52 12.50 1.31
CA ASP A 91 9.75 12.68 0.54
C ASP A 91 10.67 11.45 0.63
N HIS A 92 10.59 10.69 1.72
CA HIS A 92 11.32 9.44 1.86
C HIS A 92 10.88 8.40 0.82
N ALA A 93 9.58 8.14 0.70
CA ALA A 93 9.04 7.26 -0.33
C ALA A 93 9.34 7.77 -1.75
N ARG A 94 9.30 9.09 -1.95
CA ARG A 94 9.64 9.72 -3.24
C ARG A 94 11.11 9.51 -3.60
N GLN A 95 12.03 9.68 -2.65
CA GLN A 95 13.47 9.51 -2.86
C GLN A 95 13.83 8.04 -3.14
N PHE A 96 13.19 7.10 -2.44
CA PHE A 96 13.41 5.68 -2.69
C PHE A 96 13.05 5.27 -4.13
N LEU A 97 12.03 5.91 -4.71
CA LEU A 97 11.67 5.75 -6.11
C LEU A 97 12.63 6.45 -7.08
N LEU A 98 13.45 7.41 -6.65
CA LEU A 98 14.49 8.03 -7.47
C LEU A 98 15.73 7.16 -7.56
N ASP A 99 16.13 6.57 -6.44
CA ASP A 99 17.37 5.81 -6.35
C ASP A 99 17.33 4.50 -7.15
N LYS A 100 16.13 3.96 -7.38
CA LYS A 100 15.89 2.76 -8.19
C LYS A 100 15.73 3.01 -9.71
N ASP A 101 15.74 4.28 -10.14
CA ASP A 101 15.68 4.70 -11.56
C ASP A 101 17.07 4.68 -12.22
N ARG A 102 18.13 4.48 -11.42
CA ARG A 102 19.53 4.42 -11.82
C ARG A 102 20.03 2.97 -11.86
#